data_AF-A0A7M1I0T2-F1
#
_entry.id   AF-A0A7M1I0T2-F1
#
_cell.length_a   1.000
_cell.length_b   1.000
_cell.length_c   1.000
_cell.angle_alpha   90.00
_cell.angle_beta   90.00
_cell.angle_gamma   90.00
#
_symmetry.space_group_name_H-M   'P 1'
#
loop_
_entity.id
_entity.type
_entity.pdbx_description
1 polymer ?
#
loop_
_entity_poly.entity_id
_entity_poly.type
_entity_poly.pdbx_seq_one_letter_code
_entity_poly.pdbx_strand_id
1 'polypeptide(L)'
;MPFISHHYPHDHSCRWVEPFIGGGAVFLNMFAQNALLADSNPDLINLYRTIQRQKTNFINQVQNLADKTFVEKDYYEMRDRFNKTCISGQPLQRAALFYSLNRLGYNGMCRYNSERIYSVPWGKHTELKLDFNKIDYLSFRLSGIELITAGFEETLAATGEGDQIYCDPPYDKTSKTLRDPLIISPKRNHV
;
A
#
# COMPACT_ATOMS: atom_id res chain seq x y z
N MET A 1 10.13 12.58 -6.57
CA MET A 1 8.84 12.95 -7.19
C MET A 1 8.85 14.45 -7.54
N PRO A 2 9.30 14.85 -8.74
CA PRO A 2 9.56 16.27 -9.04
C PRO A 2 8.29 17.13 -9.10
N PHE A 3 7.20 16.62 -9.67
CA PHE A 3 6.01 17.44 -9.90
C PHE A 3 5.30 17.84 -8.59
N ILE A 4 5.12 16.88 -7.68
CA ILE A 4 4.44 17.11 -6.39
C ILE A 4 5.27 18.03 -5.51
N SER A 5 6.59 17.83 -5.42
CA SER A 5 7.44 18.66 -4.58
C SER A 5 7.40 20.14 -4.96
N HIS A 6 7.30 20.49 -6.25
CA HIS A 6 7.28 21.89 -6.68
C HIS A 6 5.98 22.63 -6.36
N HIS A 7 4.88 21.93 -6.11
CA HIS A 7 3.55 22.53 -5.90
C HIS A 7 3.08 22.46 -4.45
N TYR A 8 3.86 21.81 -3.59
CA TYR A 8 3.47 21.59 -2.20
C TYR A 8 4.25 22.51 -1.27
N PRO A 9 3.60 23.27 -0.37
CA PRO A 9 4.30 24.13 0.57
C PRO A 9 5.27 23.30 1.43
N HIS A 10 6.54 23.68 1.41
CA HIS A 10 7.61 23.00 2.15
C HIS A 10 7.76 23.53 3.59
N ASP A 11 6.65 23.76 4.29
CA ASP A 11 6.73 24.10 5.70
C ASP A 11 6.81 22.83 6.55
N HIS A 12 8.03 22.46 6.93
CA HIS A 12 8.32 21.29 7.76
C HIS A 12 7.86 21.44 9.21
N SER A 13 7.39 22.63 9.64
CA SER A 13 6.81 22.86 10.96
C SER A 13 5.32 22.48 11.03
N CYS A 14 4.63 22.43 9.89
CA CYS A 14 3.26 21.97 9.79
C CYS A 14 3.17 20.44 9.91
N ARG A 15 2.05 19.95 10.46
CA ARG A 15 1.73 18.53 10.44
C ARG A 15 1.28 18.10 9.04
N TRP A 16 1.87 17.03 8.55
CA TRP A 16 1.54 16.40 7.28
C TRP A 16 0.41 15.39 7.44
N VAL A 17 -0.55 15.33 6.53
CA VAL A 17 -1.68 14.41 6.61
C VAL A 17 -1.90 13.70 5.28
N GLU A 18 -1.87 12.36 5.28
CA GLU A 18 -2.24 11.53 4.13
C GLU A 18 -3.38 10.58 4.50
N PRO A 19 -4.63 10.87 4.09
CA PRO A 19 -5.77 9.98 4.29
C PRO A 19 -5.71 8.67 3.48
N PHE A 20 -4.83 8.64 2.47
CA PHE A 20 -4.61 7.53 1.54
C PHE A 20 -3.11 7.28 1.37
N ILE A 21 -2.42 6.86 2.44
CA ILE A 21 -0.97 6.66 2.36
C ILE A 21 -0.59 5.66 1.25
N GLY A 22 -1.37 4.60 1.05
CA GLY A 22 -1.08 3.58 0.03
C GLY A 22 0.35 3.06 0.16
N GLY A 23 1.15 3.17 -0.91
CA GLY A 23 2.57 2.79 -0.88
C GLY A 23 3.51 3.78 -0.15
N GLY A 24 3.01 4.94 0.28
CA GLY A 24 3.74 5.97 1.01
C GLY A 24 4.70 6.80 0.16
N ALA A 25 4.54 6.79 -1.17
CA ALA A 25 5.51 7.41 -2.08
C ALA A 25 5.69 8.91 -1.82
N VAL A 26 4.61 9.64 -1.52
CA VAL A 26 4.68 11.09 -1.26
C VAL A 26 5.30 11.36 0.09
N PHE A 27 4.75 10.79 1.16
CA PHE A 27 5.33 10.87 2.50
C PHE A 27 6.83 10.58 2.51
N LEU A 28 7.28 9.49 1.87
CA LEU A 28 8.69 9.10 1.79
C LEU A 28 9.59 10.10 1.04
N ASN A 29 9.04 11.09 0.34
CA ASN A 29 9.78 12.16 -0.33
C ASN A 29 9.60 13.56 0.33
N MET A 30 8.63 13.75 1.24
CA MET A 30 8.31 15.08 1.82
C MET A 30 9.11 15.45 3.08
N PHE A 31 9.88 14.52 3.67
CA PHE A 31 10.67 14.73 4.91
C PHE A 31 9.90 15.38 6.08
N ALA A 32 8.59 15.16 6.17
CA ALA A 32 7.79 15.59 7.32
C ALA A 32 8.25 14.89 8.60
N GLN A 33 8.45 15.67 9.68
CA GLN A 33 8.80 15.15 11.01
C GLN A 33 7.56 14.88 11.87
N ASN A 34 6.46 15.58 11.59
CA ASN A 34 5.15 15.37 12.20
C ASN A 34 4.17 14.99 11.11
N ALA A 35 3.58 13.80 11.18
CA ALA A 35 2.59 13.36 10.21
C ALA A 35 1.52 12.45 10.81
N LEU A 36 0.31 12.56 10.26
CA LEU A 36 -0.80 11.63 10.42
C LEU A 36 -0.99 10.89 9.09
N LEU A 37 -0.67 9.59 9.10
CA LEU A 37 -0.79 8.74 7.92
C LEU A 37 -1.90 7.71 8.14
N ALA A 38 -2.85 7.65 7.21
CA ALA A 38 -4.00 6.79 7.31
C ALA A 38 -4.23 5.96 6.04
N ASP A 39 -4.85 4.80 6.23
CA ASP A 39 -5.44 4.00 5.17
C ASP A 39 -6.61 3.20 5.73
N SER A 40 -7.60 2.95 4.89
CA SER A 40 -8.71 2.05 5.21
C SER A 40 -8.29 0.59 5.35
N ASN A 41 -7.13 0.21 4.81
CA ASN A 41 -6.61 -1.15 4.87
C ASN A 41 -5.86 -1.42 6.21
N PRO A 42 -6.42 -2.24 7.12
CA PRO A 42 -5.79 -2.55 8.40
C PRO A 42 -4.48 -3.33 8.27
N ASP A 43 -4.33 -4.18 7.25
CA ASP A 43 -3.11 -4.99 7.05
C ASP A 43 -1.93 -4.11 6.61
N LEU A 44 -2.20 -3.10 5.79
CA LEU A 44 -1.21 -2.12 5.35
C LEU A 44 -0.71 -1.28 6.53
N ILE A 45 -1.63 -0.74 7.33
CA ILE A 45 -1.27 0.04 8.52
C ILE A 45 -0.57 -0.85 9.56
N ASN A 46 -1.00 -2.11 9.72
CA ASN A 46 -0.30 -3.07 10.59
C ASN A 46 1.13 -3.36 10.10
N LEU A 47 1.35 -3.49 8.79
CA LEU A 47 2.68 -3.63 8.21
C LEU A 47 3.57 -2.42 8.56
N TYR A 48 3.08 -1.20 8.32
CA TYR A 48 3.83 0.02 8.64
C TYR A 48 4.13 0.14 10.15
N ARG A 49 3.14 -0.09 11.02
CA ARG A 49 3.35 -0.09 12.48
C ARG A 49 4.33 -1.17 12.94
N THR A 50 4.30 -2.35 12.32
CA THR A 50 5.23 -3.44 12.63
C THR A 50 6.66 -3.05 12.24
N ILE A 51 6.87 -2.48 11.06
CA ILE A 51 8.19 -2.01 10.62
C ILE A 51 8.68 -0.84 11.49
N GLN A 52 7.79 0.09 11.85
CA GLN A 52 8.08 1.22 12.74
C GLN A 52 8.57 0.73 14.12
N ARG A 53 7.88 -0.24 14.73
CA ARG A 53 8.08 -0.62 16.14
C ARG A 53 8.99 -1.83 16.34
N GLN A 54 9.04 -2.74 15.38
CA GLN A 54 9.67 -4.05 15.52
C GLN A 54 10.44 -4.47 14.26
N LYS A 55 11.10 -3.52 13.59
CA LYS A 55 11.86 -3.73 12.35
C LYS A 55 12.68 -5.03 12.33
N THR A 56 13.50 -5.26 13.36
CA THR A 56 14.38 -6.44 13.42
C THR A 56 13.59 -7.74 13.47
N ASN A 57 12.51 -7.80 14.26
CA ASN A 57 11.66 -8.98 14.34
C ASN A 57 10.92 -9.23 13.01
N PHE A 58 10.50 -8.16 12.33
CA PHE A 58 9.88 -8.24 11.01
C PHE A 58 10.84 -8.82 9.97
N ILE A 59 12.07 -8.29 9.92
CA ILE A 59 13.13 -8.79 9.03
C ILE A 59 13.37 -10.29 9.29
N ASN A 60 13.57 -10.68 10.54
CA ASN A 60 13.80 -12.08 10.91
C ASN A 60 12.63 -12.99 10.50
N GLN A 61 11.38 -12.56 10.72
CA GLN A 61 10.20 -13.35 10.31
C GLN A 61 10.14 -13.52 8.79
N VAL A 62 10.39 -12.46 8.01
CA VAL A 62 10.36 -12.55 6.55
C VAL A 62 11.54 -13.39 6.02
N GLN A 63 12.72 -13.27 6.62
CA GLN A 63 13.87 -14.11 6.26
C GLN A 63 13.59 -15.60 6.53
N ASN A 64 12.96 -15.93 7.67
CA ASN A 64 12.56 -17.30 7.96
C ASN A 64 11.54 -17.84 6.95
N LEU A 65 10.61 -16.99 6.48
CA LEU A 65 9.70 -17.37 5.39
C LEU A 65 10.43 -17.54 4.05
N ALA A 66 11.48 -16.74 3.81
CA ALA A 66 12.27 -16.73 2.60
C ALA A 66 13.32 -17.85 2.51
N ASP A 67 13.54 -18.62 3.58
CA ASP A 67 14.52 -19.72 3.64
C ASP A 67 14.07 -20.99 2.90
N LYS A 68 13.53 -20.79 1.69
CA LYS A 68 13.13 -21.84 0.75
C LYS A 68 12.88 -21.29 -0.64
N THR A 69 12.90 -22.17 -1.63
CA THR A 69 12.28 -21.92 -2.93
C THR A 69 10.78 -22.21 -2.85
N PHE A 70 9.95 -21.25 -3.25
CA PHE A 70 8.49 -21.38 -3.23
C PHE A 70 7.99 -22.13 -4.46
N VAL A 71 7.08 -23.08 -4.22
CA VAL A 71 6.16 -23.60 -5.24
C VAL A 71 4.74 -23.09 -5.00
N GLU A 72 3.84 -23.33 -5.95
CA GLU A 72 2.43 -22.87 -5.88
C GLU A 72 1.74 -23.28 -4.57
N LYS A 73 1.97 -24.51 -4.11
CA LYS A 73 1.42 -25.03 -2.87
C LYS A 73 1.83 -24.19 -1.65
N ASP A 74 3.10 -23.81 -1.55
CA ASP A 74 3.61 -22.98 -0.45
C ASP A 74 2.91 -21.62 -0.38
N TYR A 75 2.67 -21.01 -1.55
CA TYR A 75 1.99 -19.72 -1.63
C TYR A 75 0.57 -19.80 -1.07
N TYR A 76 -0.19 -20.82 -1.44
CA TYR A 76 -1.56 -20.98 -0.97
C TYR A 76 -1.65 -21.40 0.49
N GLU A 77 -0.74 -22.23 0.99
CA GLU A 77 -0.63 -22.51 2.43
C GLU A 77 -0.33 -21.25 3.24
N MET A 78 0.58 -20.41 2.73
CA MET A 78 0.90 -19.12 3.34
C MET A 78 -0.31 -18.17 3.29
N ARG A 79 -1.08 -18.17 2.20
CA ARG A 79 -2.31 -17.38 2.05
C ARG A 79 -3.40 -17.82 3.02
N ASP A 80 -3.57 -19.12 3.21
CA ASP A 80 -4.52 -19.67 4.17
C ASP A 80 -4.12 -19.36 5.61
N ARG A 81 -2.83 -19.46 5.92
CA ARG A 81 -2.29 -19.02 7.21
C ARG A 81 -2.58 -17.55 7.43
N PHE A 82 -2.28 -16.69 6.45
CA PHE A 82 -2.60 -15.27 6.51
C PHE A 82 -4.07 -15.08 6.88
N ASN A 83 -4.99 -15.62 6.11
CA ASN A 83 -6.44 -15.49 6.33
C ASN A 83 -6.93 -15.98 7.71
N LYS A 84 -6.17 -16.85 8.40
CA LYS A 84 -6.46 -17.32 9.77
C LYS A 84 -5.74 -16.52 10.87
N THR A 85 -4.69 -15.78 10.52
CA THR A 85 -3.93 -14.94 11.46
C THR A 85 -4.68 -13.62 11.68
N CYS A 86 -5.04 -13.31 12.92
CA CYS A 86 -5.63 -12.03 13.29
C CYS A 86 -4.57 -10.99 13.67
N ILE A 87 -4.81 -9.71 13.32
CA ILE A 87 -3.91 -8.60 13.67
C ILE A 87 -3.79 -8.45 15.20
N SER A 88 -4.90 -8.56 15.95
CA SER A 88 -4.92 -8.34 17.40
C SER A 88 -4.12 -9.37 18.19
N GLY A 89 -4.03 -10.62 17.71
CA GLY A 89 -3.27 -11.68 18.38
C GLY A 89 -1.86 -11.85 17.86
N GLN A 90 -1.63 -11.61 16.57
CA GLN A 90 -0.37 -11.93 15.90
C GLN A 90 0.05 -10.86 14.86
N PRO A 91 0.21 -9.58 15.27
CA PRO A 91 0.42 -8.47 14.34
C PRO A 91 1.70 -8.61 13.51
N LEU A 92 2.79 -9.04 14.15
CA LEU A 92 4.08 -9.27 13.50
C LEU A 92 3.99 -10.36 12.42
N GLN A 93 3.40 -11.50 12.76
CA GLN A 93 3.23 -12.60 11.80
C GLN A 93 2.31 -12.19 10.65
N ARG A 94 1.22 -11.50 10.96
CA ARG A 94 0.27 -10.97 9.96
C ARG A 94 0.97 -10.01 8.99
N ALA A 95 1.81 -9.11 9.48
CA ALA A 95 2.59 -8.18 8.65
C ALA A 95 3.61 -8.91 7.77
N ALA A 96 4.36 -9.87 8.32
CA ALA A 96 5.33 -10.66 7.55
C ALA A 96 4.65 -11.47 6.43
N LEU A 97 3.51 -12.11 6.73
CA LEU A 97 2.70 -12.84 5.75
C LEU A 97 2.14 -11.88 4.68
N PHE A 98 1.62 -10.71 5.07
CA PHE A 98 1.11 -9.71 4.13
C PHE A 98 2.18 -9.26 3.13
N TYR A 99 3.36 -8.87 3.63
CA TYR A 99 4.50 -8.48 2.80
C TYR A 99 4.90 -9.62 1.84
N SER A 100 5.00 -10.85 2.37
CA SER A 100 5.41 -12.02 1.58
C SER A 100 4.42 -12.36 0.48
N LEU A 101 3.11 -12.32 0.78
CA LEU A 101 2.03 -12.52 -0.19
C LEU A 101 2.02 -11.45 -1.27
N ASN A 102 2.30 -10.20 -0.92
CA ASN A 102 2.42 -9.12 -1.88
C ASN A 102 3.60 -9.35 -2.85
N ARG A 103 4.76 -9.77 -2.34
CA ARG A 103 5.95 -10.05 -3.17
C ARG A 103 5.82 -11.28 -4.05
N LEU A 104 5.12 -12.32 -3.58
CA LEU A 104 4.98 -13.58 -4.30
C LEU A 104 3.69 -13.66 -5.15
N GLY A 105 2.72 -12.79 -4.88
CA GLY A 105 1.42 -12.74 -5.53
C GLY A 105 1.44 -12.03 -6.87
N TYR A 106 0.40 -12.26 -7.68
CA TYR A 106 0.26 -11.69 -9.01
C TYR A 106 0.31 -10.15 -8.97
N ASN A 107 1.25 -9.56 -9.74
CA ASN A 107 1.45 -8.12 -9.96
C ASN A 107 1.53 -7.26 -8.68
N GLY A 108 1.94 -7.83 -7.54
CA GLY A 108 1.99 -7.07 -6.29
C GLY A 108 0.62 -6.54 -5.85
N MET A 109 -0.47 -7.18 -6.26
CA MET A 109 -1.81 -6.72 -5.91
C MET A 109 -2.12 -6.94 -4.43
N CYS A 110 -3.05 -6.13 -3.93
CA CYS A 110 -3.71 -6.34 -2.65
C CYS A 110 -5.22 -6.43 -2.92
N ARG A 111 -5.82 -7.60 -2.72
CA ARG A 111 -7.24 -7.81 -3.01
C ARG A 111 -7.89 -8.76 -2.01
N TYR A 112 -9.05 -8.36 -1.53
CA TYR A 112 -9.91 -9.14 -0.65
C TYR A 112 -11.26 -9.38 -1.33
N ASN A 113 -11.92 -10.49 -0.97
CA ASN A 113 -13.32 -10.71 -1.35
C ASN A 113 -14.27 -9.94 -0.41
N SER A 114 -15.57 -10.08 -0.61
CA SER A 114 -16.61 -9.46 0.24
C SER A 114 -16.55 -9.89 1.72
N GLU A 115 -15.96 -11.04 2.00
CA GLU A 115 -15.77 -11.59 3.35
C GLU A 115 -14.43 -11.16 3.98
N ARG A 116 -13.71 -10.22 3.34
CA ARG A 116 -12.38 -9.75 3.75
C ARG A 116 -11.30 -10.84 3.74
N ILE A 117 -11.48 -11.89 2.95
CA ILE A 117 -10.49 -12.95 2.72
C ILE A 117 -9.57 -12.52 1.57
N TYR A 118 -8.25 -12.56 1.80
CA TYR A 118 -7.26 -12.22 0.79
C TYR A 118 -7.25 -13.26 -0.34
N SER A 119 -7.33 -12.78 -1.58
CA SER A 119 -7.72 -13.58 -2.75
C SER A 119 -6.78 -13.44 -3.95
N VAL A 120 -5.58 -12.88 -3.76
CA VAL A 120 -4.59 -12.76 -4.84
C VAL A 120 -4.04 -14.16 -5.18
N PRO A 121 -3.91 -14.52 -6.48
CA PRO A 121 -3.30 -15.78 -6.90
C PRO A 121 -1.77 -15.69 -6.90
N TRP A 122 -1.11 -16.85 -6.96
CA TRP A 122 0.35 -16.90 -7.03
C TRP A 122 0.88 -16.21 -8.29
N GLY A 123 1.92 -15.40 -8.14
CA GLY A 123 2.56 -14.65 -9.23
C GLY A 123 3.64 -15.43 -9.98
N LYS A 124 3.84 -16.72 -9.67
CA LYS A 124 4.93 -17.57 -10.18
C LYS A 124 6.34 -17.11 -9.75
N HIS A 125 6.42 -16.26 -8.73
CA HIS A 125 7.68 -15.93 -8.08
C HIS A 125 8.08 -17.07 -7.14
N THR A 126 9.32 -17.53 -7.28
CA THR A 126 9.89 -18.66 -6.52
C THR A 126 10.79 -18.20 -5.37
N GLU A 127 11.15 -16.92 -5.32
CA GLU A 127 12.06 -16.34 -4.33
C GLU A 127 11.41 -15.15 -3.65
N LEU A 128 11.44 -15.14 -2.32
CA LEU A 128 11.01 -14.00 -1.51
C LEU A 128 12.22 -13.14 -1.16
N LYS A 129 12.33 -11.97 -1.80
CA LYS A 129 13.44 -11.03 -1.56
C LYS A 129 13.02 -9.91 -0.62
N LEU A 130 13.82 -9.70 0.42
CA LEU A 130 13.72 -8.54 1.29
C LEU A 130 14.69 -7.45 0.82
N ASP A 131 14.18 -6.24 0.69
CA ASP A 131 14.99 -5.06 0.37
C ASP A 131 15.32 -4.35 1.68
N PHE A 132 16.46 -4.70 2.27
CA PHE A 132 16.90 -4.17 3.57
C PHE A 132 16.97 -2.65 3.58
N ASN A 133 17.52 -2.05 2.51
CA ASN A 133 17.65 -0.60 2.40
C ASN A 133 16.29 0.09 2.42
N LYS A 134 15.28 -0.47 1.72
CA LYS A 134 13.91 0.07 1.78
C LYS A 134 13.28 -0.11 3.16
N ILE A 135 13.47 -1.24 3.82
CA ILE A 135 12.93 -1.47 5.16
C ILE A 135 13.59 -0.55 6.19
N ASP A 136 14.90 -0.35 6.11
CA ASP A 136 15.63 0.58 6.97
C ASP A 136 15.18 2.02 6.75
N TYR A 137 15.09 2.46 5.48
CA TYR A 137 14.60 3.79 5.15
C TYR A 137 13.17 4.02 5.62
N LEU A 138 12.28 3.04 5.40
CA LEU A 138 10.89 3.11 5.83
C LEU A 138 10.77 3.17 7.36
N SER A 139 11.51 2.35 8.08
CA SER A 139 11.54 2.37 9.55
C SER A 139 12.05 3.70 10.09
N PHE A 140 13.13 4.24 9.50
CA PHE A 140 13.64 5.58 9.84
C PHE A 140 12.58 6.66 9.61
N ARG A 141 11.96 6.68 8.43
CA ARG A 141 10.97 7.70 8.07
C ARG A 141 9.69 7.61 8.90
N LEU A 142 9.27 6.41 9.28
CA LEU A 142 8.08 6.22 10.12
C LEU A 142 8.35 6.49 11.61
N SER A 143 9.60 6.68 12.04
CA SER A 143 9.90 6.87 13.47
C SER A 143 9.16 8.09 14.02
N GLY A 144 8.36 7.90 15.09
CA GLY A 144 7.57 8.96 15.71
C GLY A 144 6.31 9.39 14.95
N ILE A 145 6.03 8.80 13.79
CA ILE A 145 4.88 9.16 12.94
C ILE A 145 3.60 8.49 13.41
N GLU A 146 2.50 9.24 13.39
CA GLU A 146 1.18 8.70 13.70
C GLU A 146 0.63 7.91 12.51
N LEU A 147 0.23 6.67 12.77
CA LEU A 147 -0.34 5.76 11.80
C LEU A 147 -1.70 5.31 12.30
N ILE A 148 -2.76 5.53 11.53
CA ILE A 148 -4.14 5.13 11.89
C ILE A 148 -4.78 4.27 10.81
N THR A 149 -5.67 3.37 11.22
CA THR A 149 -6.54 2.64 10.29
C THR A 149 -7.89 3.34 10.31
N ALA A 150 -8.16 4.13 9.28
CA ALA A 150 -9.35 4.98 9.23
C ALA A 150 -9.77 5.21 7.78
N GLY A 151 -11.05 5.53 7.59
CA GLY A 151 -11.52 6.09 6.32
C GLY A 151 -10.97 7.49 6.10
N PHE A 152 -11.09 7.99 4.87
CA PHE A 152 -10.60 9.34 4.58
C PHE A 152 -11.46 10.41 5.25
N GLU A 153 -12.77 10.19 5.41
CA GLU A 153 -13.67 11.13 6.09
C GLU A 153 -13.26 11.32 7.56
N GLU A 154 -12.97 10.23 8.25
CA GLU A 154 -12.50 10.26 9.65
C GLU A 154 -11.13 10.93 9.75
N THR A 155 -10.21 10.61 8.83
CA THR A 155 -8.87 11.21 8.83
C THR A 155 -8.93 12.72 8.59
N LEU A 156 -9.76 13.16 7.63
CA LEU A 156 -9.96 14.59 7.34
C LEU A 156 -10.64 15.32 8.50
N ALA A 157 -11.57 14.67 9.20
CA ALA A 157 -12.20 15.25 10.40
C ALA A 157 -11.22 15.45 11.57
N ALA A 158 -10.09 14.74 11.60
CA ALA A 158 -9.03 14.90 12.59
C ALA A 158 -8.03 16.03 12.24
N THR A 159 -8.23 16.72 11.12
CA THR A 159 -7.35 17.81 10.68
C THR A 159 -7.66 19.13 11.38
N GLY A 160 -6.66 19.98 11.53
CA GLY A 160 -6.76 21.30 12.14
C GLY A 160 -6.16 22.40 11.27
N GLU A 161 -6.26 23.64 11.75
CA GLU A 161 -5.67 24.80 11.08
C GLU A 161 -4.13 24.63 10.98
N GLY A 162 -3.59 24.83 9.77
CA GLY A 162 -2.16 24.69 9.49
C GLY A 162 -1.71 23.28 9.09
N ASP A 163 -2.59 22.28 9.05
CA ASP A 163 -2.27 20.97 8.48
C ASP A 163 -2.05 21.03 6.97
N GLN A 164 -1.09 20.25 6.49
CA GLN A 164 -0.79 20.05 5.08
C GLN A 164 -1.33 18.70 4.63
N ILE A 165 -2.37 18.68 3.79
CA ILE A 165 -3.17 17.49 3.49
C ILE A 165 -2.99 17.04 2.04
N TYR A 166 -2.39 15.87 1.84
CA TYR A 166 -2.24 15.25 0.52
C TYR A 166 -3.20 14.06 0.35
N CYS A 167 -4.03 14.12 -0.69
CA CYS A 167 -5.01 13.07 -1.01
C CYS A 167 -4.72 12.46 -2.39
N ASP A 168 -4.51 11.13 -2.42
CA ASP A 168 -4.46 10.31 -3.64
C ASP A 168 -5.53 9.21 -3.55
N PRO A 169 -6.81 9.56 -3.75
CA PRO A 169 -7.91 8.60 -3.65
C PRO A 169 -7.83 7.57 -4.79
N PRO A 170 -8.51 6.42 -4.66
CA PRO A 170 -8.68 5.49 -5.78
C PRO A 170 -9.25 6.22 -7.01
N TYR A 171 -8.57 6.09 -8.15
CA TYR A 171 -9.02 6.74 -9.37
C TYR A 171 -10.42 6.24 -9.78
N ASP A 172 -11.30 7.17 -10.12
CA ASP A 172 -12.58 6.85 -10.73
C ASP A 172 -12.35 5.99 -11.98
N LYS A 173 -13.19 4.96 -12.14
CA LYS A 173 -13.25 4.22 -13.40
C LYS A 173 -13.68 5.24 -14.45
N THR A 174 -12.75 5.66 -15.30
CA THR A 174 -13.04 6.59 -16.39
C THR A 174 -14.15 6.02 -17.27
N SER A 175 -15.38 6.49 -17.05
CA SER A 175 -16.44 6.36 -18.04
C SER A 175 -16.12 7.34 -19.16
N LYS A 176 -15.47 6.83 -20.22
CA LYS A 176 -15.53 7.28 -21.61
C LYS A 176 -14.52 6.49 -22.44
N THR A 177 -14.95 5.33 -22.92
CA THR A 177 -14.59 4.96 -24.29
C THR A 177 -15.17 6.07 -25.17
N LEU A 178 -14.32 6.95 -25.69
CA LEU A 178 -14.70 7.81 -26.81
C LEU A 178 -14.92 6.91 -28.03
N ARG A 179 -16.10 6.30 -28.10
CA ARG A 179 -16.68 5.92 -29.40
C ARG A 179 -17.33 7.19 -29.91
N ASP A 180 -16.59 7.98 -30.68
CA ASP A 180 -17.21 8.97 -31.56
C ASP A 180 -18.08 8.22 -32.57
N PRO A 181 -19.41 8.41 -32.61
CA PRO A 181 -20.25 7.91 -33.68
C PRO A 181 -20.52 9.03 -34.68
N LEU A 182 -19.49 9.72 -35.17
CA LEU A 182 -19.63 10.76 -36.20
C LEU A 182 -18.43 10.81 -37.14
N ILE A 183 -18.23 9.74 -37.93
CA ILE A 183 -17.72 9.89 -39.28
C ILE A 183 -18.65 9.10 -40.21
N ILE A 184 -19.66 9.79 -40.71
CA ILE A 184 -20.38 9.40 -41.92
C ILE A 184 -19.39 9.58 -43.07
N SER A 185 -18.81 8.49 -43.56
CA SER A 185 -18.09 8.52 -44.83
C SER A 185 -19.09 8.19 -45.95
N PRO A 186 -19.20 9.00 -47.01
CA PRO A 186 -20.24 8.88 -48.01
C PRO A 186 -20.06 7.65 -48.90
N LYS A 187 -21.19 7.00 -49.21
CA LYS A 187 -21.31 6.01 -50.29
C LYS A 187 -20.68 6.54 -51.57
N ARG A 188 -19.80 5.77 -52.21
CA ARG A 188 -19.60 5.83 -53.66
C ARG A 188 -20.17 4.55 -54.28
N ASN A 189 -21.21 4.75 -55.08
CA ASN A 189 -21.70 3.78 -56.05
C ASN A 189 -20.74 3.71 -57.25
N HIS A 190 -20.56 2.49 -57.74
CA HIS A 190 -20.21 2.00 -59.08
C HIS A 190 -19.78 2.99 -60.19
N VAL A 191 -18.65 2.67 -60.85
CA VAL A 191 -18.62 2.10 -62.21
C VAL A 191 -17.56 0.99 -62.24
#